data_AF-A0A119P9S8-F1
#
_entry.id   AF-A0A119P9S8-F1
#
_cell.length_a   1.000
_cell.length_b   1.000
_cell.length_c   1.000
_cell.angle_alpha   90.00
_cell.angle_beta   90.00
_cell.angle_gamma   90.00
#
_symmetry.space_group_name_H-M   'P 1'
#
loop_
_entity.id
_entity.type
_entity.pdbx_description
1 polymer ?
#
loop_
_entity_poly.entity_id
_entity_poly.type
_entity_poly.pdbx_seq_one_letter_code
_entity_poly.pdbx_strand_id
1 'polypeptide(L)'
;MSTFEIRITETPADSASPFPPTIYRGERWDLDHLRPLTFTCDLETGFDVTVLVLFSCHCFTRSFKWDGRSRDTIPDGEIYDDGRETRVLCADRYRASRELLRGVIVGLATRRIVVADERQPNFVTVEAVASDGTQRVYAVFFEVSKDRIRKRRLILRVQSAYMLDGGLNRRQREARKVALRTLLRASLEGRKIRA
;
A
#
# COMPACT_ATOMS: atom_id res chain seq x y z
N MET A 1 -4.26 -23.87 -17.22
CA MET A 1 -5.06 -22.98 -16.34
C MET A 1 -4.79 -21.56 -16.78
N SER A 2 -5.83 -20.74 -16.94
CA SER A 2 -5.65 -19.32 -17.31
C SER A 2 -4.88 -18.59 -16.21
N THR A 3 -3.87 -17.79 -16.59
CA THR A 3 -3.12 -16.95 -15.66
C THR A 3 -4.05 -15.86 -15.13
N PHE A 4 -4.02 -15.62 -13.82
CA PHE A 4 -4.78 -14.50 -13.24
C PHE A 4 -4.14 -13.17 -13.63
N GLU A 5 -4.92 -12.30 -14.26
CA GLU A 5 -4.47 -11.00 -14.74
C GLU A 5 -5.28 -9.87 -14.14
N ILE A 6 -4.64 -8.71 -14.00
CA ILE A 6 -5.29 -7.45 -13.68
C ILE A 6 -5.16 -6.51 -14.87
N ARG A 7 -6.22 -5.76 -15.18
CA ARG A 7 -6.23 -4.76 -16.24
C ARG A 7 -6.34 -3.38 -15.60
N ILE A 8 -5.33 -2.53 -15.76
CA ILE A 8 -5.39 -1.15 -15.29
C ILE A 8 -6.44 -0.41 -16.13
N THR A 9 -7.34 0.30 -15.46
CA THR A 9 -8.40 1.09 -16.10
C THR A 9 -8.34 2.54 -15.64
N GLU A 10 -9.12 3.41 -16.29
CA GLU A 10 -9.34 4.75 -15.76
C GLU A 10 -9.86 4.68 -14.32
N THR A 11 -9.32 5.58 -13.49
CA THR A 11 -9.80 5.74 -12.11
C THR A 11 -11.12 6.52 -12.15
N PRO A 12 -12.18 6.00 -11.50
CA PRO A 12 -13.45 6.71 -11.42
C PRO A 12 -13.31 8.12 -10.84
N ALA A 13 -14.09 9.07 -11.38
CA ALA A 13 -14.13 10.46 -10.92
C ALA A 13 -14.61 10.61 -9.47
N ASP A 14 -15.29 9.61 -8.92
CA ASP A 14 -15.73 9.55 -7.51
C ASP A 14 -14.66 9.00 -6.54
N SER A 15 -13.42 8.86 -7.01
CA SER A 15 -12.30 8.40 -6.17
C SER A 15 -11.84 9.48 -5.18
N ALA A 16 -11.10 9.07 -4.15
CA ALA A 16 -10.58 10.00 -3.15
C ALA A 16 -9.70 11.08 -3.80
N SER A 17 -9.77 12.31 -3.27
CA SER A 17 -8.92 13.40 -3.74
C SER A 17 -7.44 13.01 -3.63
N PRO A 18 -6.61 13.43 -4.61
CA PRO A 18 -5.16 13.29 -4.49
C PRO A 18 -4.65 14.02 -3.25
N PHE A 19 -3.49 13.57 -2.76
CA PHE A 19 -2.75 14.36 -1.78
C PHE A 19 -2.31 15.68 -2.43
N PRO A 20 -2.51 16.84 -1.77
CA PRO A 20 -1.96 18.08 -2.26
C PRO A 20 -0.43 18.02 -2.21
N PRO A 21 0.28 18.71 -3.12
CA PRO A 21 1.72 18.91 -2.99
C PRO A 21 2.07 19.48 -1.60
N THR A 22 3.20 19.06 -1.06
CA THR A 22 3.66 19.50 0.27
C THR A 22 5.05 20.12 0.18
N ILE A 23 5.44 20.91 1.19
CA ILE A 23 6.77 21.52 1.28
C ILE A 23 7.55 20.82 2.39
N TYR A 24 8.72 20.30 2.05
CA TYR A 24 9.66 19.71 3.00
C TYR A 24 11.00 20.42 2.91
N ARG A 25 11.41 21.13 3.96
CA ARG A 25 12.70 21.85 4.02
C ARG A 25 12.94 22.78 2.81
N GLY A 26 11.89 23.48 2.38
CA GLY A 26 11.94 24.40 1.23
C GLY A 26 11.81 23.71 -0.13
N GLU A 27 11.81 22.38 -0.19
CA GLU A 27 11.58 21.62 -1.41
C GLU A 27 10.10 21.29 -1.58
N ARG A 28 9.56 21.49 -2.78
CA ARG A 28 8.20 21.06 -3.12
C ARG A 28 8.19 19.59 -3.48
N TRP A 29 7.45 18.80 -2.71
CA TRP A 29 7.15 17.42 -3.01
C TRP A 29 5.85 17.31 -3.82
N ASP A 30 5.97 16.74 -5.02
CA ASP A 30 4.83 16.26 -5.79
C ASP A 30 4.40 14.87 -5.29
N LEU A 31 3.09 14.66 -5.12
CA LEU A 31 2.47 13.43 -4.60
C LEU A 31 1.52 12.77 -5.61
N ASP A 32 1.59 13.16 -6.89
CA ASP A 32 0.72 12.63 -7.95
C ASP A 32 0.85 11.13 -8.16
N HIS A 33 1.99 10.51 -7.82
CA HIS A 33 2.16 9.05 -7.86
C HIS A 33 1.28 8.30 -6.86
N LEU A 34 0.71 9.00 -5.87
CA LEU A 34 -0.24 8.47 -4.89
C LEU A 34 -1.70 8.79 -5.22
N ARG A 35 -1.98 9.23 -6.45
CA ARG A 35 -3.34 9.30 -6.97
C ARG A 35 -3.99 7.91 -6.94
N PRO A 36 -5.29 7.81 -6.59
CA PRO A 36 -5.99 6.55 -6.69
C PRO A 36 -5.86 5.94 -8.09
N LEU A 37 -5.66 4.63 -8.12
CA LEU A 37 -5.60 3.85 -9.37
C LEU A 37 -6.64 2.75 -9.31
N THR A 38 -7.16 2.35 -10.47
CA THR A 38 -8.16 1.30 -10.57
C THR A 38 -7.68 0.19 -11.49
N PHE A 39 -8.02 -1.05 -11.13
CA PHE A 39 -7.89 -2.19 -12.04
C PHE A 39 -9.14 -3.06 -12.00
N THR A 40 -9.36 -3.82 -13.07
CA THR A 40 -10.37 -4.87 -13.15
C THR A 40 -9.73 -6.24 -13.23
N CYS A 41 -10.46 -7.25 -12.76
CA CYS A 41 -10.01 -8.64 -12.82
C CYS A 41 -11.21 -9.61 -12.81
N ASP A 42 -11.00 -10.80 -13.36
CA ASP A 42 -11.98 -11.89 -13.31
C ASP A 42 -11.69 -12.81 -12.10
N LEU A 43 -12.64 -12.84 -11.16
CA LEU A 43 -12.60 -13.68 -9.97
C LEU A 43 -13.37 -15.00 -10.12
N GLU A 44 -13.68 -15.42 -11.34
CA GLU A 44 -14.54 -16.58 -11.65
C GLU A 44 -15.95 -16.43 -11.09
N THR A 45 -16.44 -15.18 -11.04
CA THR A 45 -17.77 -14.83 -10.53
C THR A 45 -18.81 -14.63 -11.63
N GLY A 46 -18.42 -14.80 -12.90
CA GLY A 46 -19.28 -14.50 -14.06
C GLY A 46 -19.41 -13.00 -14.36
N PHE A 47 -18.62 -12.16 -13.69
CA PHE A 47 -18.52 -10.72 -13.92
C PHE A 47 -17.15 -10.22 -13.49
N ASP A 48 -16.66 -9.16 -14.16
CA ASP A 48 -15.45 -8.46 -13.75
C ASP A 48 -15.67 -7.69 -12.45
N VAL A 49 -14.65 -7.73 -11.59
CA VAL A 49 -14.61 -7.01 -10.32
C VAL A 49 -13.66 -5.83 -10.44
N THR A 50 -14.14 -4.66 -10.04
CA THR A 50 -13.33 -3.44 -9.98
C THR A 50 -12.63 -3.36 -8.63
N VAL A 51 -11.33 -3.08 -8.63
CA VAL A 51 -10.55 -2.80 -7.42
C VAL A 51 -10.07 -1.35 -7.47
N LEU A 52 -10.57 -0.53 -6.56
CA LEU A 52 -10.09 0.83 -6.35
C LEU A 52 -8.94 0.77 -5.33
N VAL A 53 -7.75 1.21 -5.75
CA VAL A 53 -6.59 1.30 -4.88
C VAL A 53 -6.47 2.71 -4.32
N LEU A 54 -6.35 2.81 -3.00
CA LEU A 54 -6.18 4.04 -2.24
C LEU A 54 -4.88 4.01 -1.46
N PHE A 55 -4.26 5.17 -1.28
CA PHE A 55 -3.01 5.33 -0.56
C PHE A 55 -3.23 6.12 0.74
N SER A 56 -2.44 5.80 1.77
CA SER A 56 -2.35 6.55 3.02
C SER A 56 -1.16 7.50 3.02
N CYS A 57 -1.21 8.58 3.81
CA CYS A 57 -0.09 9.49 4.02
C CYS A 57 1.16 8.79 4.60
N HIS A 58 1.00 7.60 5.18
CA HIS A 58 2.09 6.77 5.69
C HIS A 58 3.07 6.31 4.60
N CYS A 59 2.70 6.45 3.32
CA CYS A 59 3.60 6.16 2.20
C CYS A 59 4.72 7.19 2.05
N PHE A 60 4.57 8.41 2.60
CA PHE A 60 5.58 9.48 2.54
C PHE A 60 5.86 10.12 3.92
N THR A 61 5.21 9.63 4.98
CA THR A 61 5.39 10.08 6.36
C THR A 61 5.76 8.93 7.30
N ARG A 62 6.34 9.25 8.46
CA ARG A 62 6.60 8.34 9.57
C ARG A 62 5.88 8.85 10.83
N SER A 63 5.58 7.98 11.79
CA SER A 63 5.01 8.43 13.06
C SER A 63 6.09 9.12 13.90
N PHE A 64 5.68 10.01 14.81
CA PHE A 64 6.59 10.64 15.77
C PHE A 64 7.45 9.62 16.53
N LYS A 65 6.86 8.50 16.95
CA LYS A 65 7.58 7.39 17.61
C LYS A 65 8.76 6.85 16.80
N TRP A 66 8.64 6.83 15.47
CA TRP A 66 9.64 6.27 14.56
C TRP A 66 10.49 7.34 13.87
N ASP A 67 10.35 8.61 14.27
CA ASP A 67 11.16 9.69 13.73
C ASP A 67 12.57 9.71 14.32
N GLY A 68 12.69 9.34 15.60
CA GLY A 68 13.97 9.29 16.32
C GLY A 68 14.35 10.61 17.00
N ARG A 69 13.73 11.73 16.60
CA ARG A 69 13.82 13.02 17.30
C ARG A 69 12.72 13.14 18.36
N SER A 70 12.98 13.92 19.40
CA SER A 70 11.93 14.34 20.35
C SER A 70 10.93 15.27 19.66
N ARG A 71 9.66 15.16 20.00
CA ARG A 71 8.57 15.88 19.29
C ARG A 71 8.76 17.40 19.28
N ASP A 72 9.24 17.96 20.38
CA ASP A 72 9.55 19.39 20.57
C ASP A 72 10.70 19.91 19.68
N THR A 73 11.51 19.00 19.12
CA THR A 73 12.63 19.35 18.23
C THR A 73 12.30 19.22 16.75
N ILE A 74 11.10 18.73 16.42
CA ILE A 74 10.65 18.57 15.03
C ILE A 74 10.04 19.90 14.56
N PRO A 75 10.58 20.53 13.51
CA PRO A 75 10.00 21.77 12.99
C PRO A 75 8.57 21.56 12.51
N ASP A 76 7.68 22.52 12.75
CA ASP A 76 6.28 22.44 12.30
C ASP A 76 6.16 22.24 10.79
N GLY A 77 7.07 22.84 10.01
CA GLY A 77 7.14 22.65 8.56
C GLY A 77 7.54 21.23 8.11
N GLU A 78 7.91 20.34 9.03
CA GLU A 78 8.11 18.91 8.76
C GLU A 78 6.92 18.05 9.20
N ILE A 79 5.89 18.64 9.82
CA ILE A 79 4.70 17.94 10.29
C ILE A 79 3.64 17.99 9.17
N TYR A 80 3.16 16.82 8.78
CA TYR A 80 2.06 16.65 7.85
C TYR A 80 0.79 16.32 8.62
N ASP A 81 -0.26 17.10 8.38
CA ASP A 81 -1.62 16.88 8.90
C ASP A 81 -2.54 16.50 7.74
N ASP A 82 -3.14 15.31 7.80
CA ASP A 82 -4.09 14.84 6.78
C ASP A 82 -5.57 15.08 7.16
N GLY A 83 -5.81 15.82 8.25
CA GLY A 83 -7.10 16.10 8.85
C GLY A 83 -7.61 14.98 9.78
N ARG A 84 -6.92 13.85 9.85
CA ARG A 84 -7.25 12.71 10.73
C ARG A 84 -6.11 12.36 11.67
N GLU A 85 -4.88 12.50 11.22
CA GLU A 85 -3.68 12.30 12.01
C GLU A 85 -2.56 13.25 11.61
N THR A 86 -1.64 13.47 12.57
CA THR A 86 -0.41 14.23 12.35
C THR A 86 0.79 13.30 12.36
N ARG A 87 1.68 13.48 11.38
CA ARG A 87 2.85 12.63 11.14
C ARG A 87 4.03 13.46 10.67
N VAL A 88 5.22 12.88 10.65
CA VAL A 88 6.44 13.58 10.23
C VAL A 88 6.77 13.22 8.79
N LEU A 89 6.99 14.22 7.94
CA LEU A 89 7.45 14.04 6.56
C LEU A 89 8.77 13.26 6.52
N CYS A 90 8.87 12.32 5.59
CA CYS A 90 9.97 11.35 5.57
C CYS A 90 10.55 11.22 4.17
N ALA A 91 11.73 11.81 3.94
CA ALA A 91 12.38 11.84 2.63
C ALA A 91 12.61 10.43 2.05
N ASP A 92 13.04 9.47 2.88
CA ASP A 92 13.29 8.09 2.43
C ASP A 92 12.01 7.40 1.95
N ARG A 93 10.90 7.59 2.69
CA ARG A 93 9.59 7.04 2.30
C ARG A 93 9.07 7.72 1.05
N TYR A 94 9.19 9.05 0.97
CA TYR A 94 8.80 9.81 -0.20
C TYR A 94 9.51 9.29 -1.46
N ARG A 95 10.84 9.21 -1.46
CA ARG A 95 11.65 8.71 -2.58
C ARG A 95 11.29 7.28 -2.95
N ALA A 96 11.29 6.36 -1.98
CA ALA A 96 10.96 4.96 -2.23
C ALA A 96 9.54 4.77 -2.78
N SER A 97 8.57 5.57 -2.30
CA SER A 97 7.20 5.52 -2.81
C SER A 97 7.10 5.97 -4.27
N ARG A 98 7.86 7.00 -4.67
CA ARG A 98 7.89 7.46 -6.06
C ARG A 98 8.49 6.44 -7.00
N GLU A 99 9.58 5.81 -6.58
CA GLU A 99 10.35 4.89 -7.42
C GLU A 99 9.70 3.51 -7.52
N LEU A 100 9.16 2.98 -6.42
CA LEU A 100 8.83 1.55 -6.32
C LEU A 100 7.33 1.28 -6.25
N LEU A 101 6.54 2.11 -5.57
CA LEU A 101 5.19 1.74 -5.16
C LEU A 101 4.25 1.47 -6.34
N ARG A 102 4.31 2.28 -7.40
CA ARG A 102 3.47 2.10 -8.59
C ARG A 102 3.73 0.74 -9.24
N GLY A 103 5.00 0.37 -9.40
CA GLY A 103 5.40 -0.93 -9.95
C GLY A 103 5.00 -2.09 -9.04
N VAL A 104 5.06 -1.91 -7.72
CA VAL A 104 4.57 -2.91 -6.77
C VAL A 104 3.07 -3.16 -6.96
N ILE A 105 2.25 -2.11 -7.02
CA ILE A 105 0.80 -2.24 -7.16
C ILE A 105 0.42 -2.87 -8.50
N VAL A 106 1.01 -2.43 -9.62
CA VAL A 106 0.75 -2.99 -10.95
C VAL A 106 1.20 -4.45 -11.04
N GLY A 107 2.27 -4.82 -10.34
CA GLY A 107 2.76 -6.20 -10.28
C GLY A 107 2.06 -7.10 -9.27
N LEU A 108 1.03 -6.65 -8.53
CA LEU A 108 0.46 -7.43 -7.43
C LEU A 108 -0.05 -8.82 -7.84
N ALA A 109 -0.51 -8.99 -9.09
CA ALA A 109 -1.06 -10.25 -9.58
C ALA A 109 -0.04 -11.41 -9.55
N THR A 110 1.25 -11.10 -9.74
CA THR A 110 2.35 -12.08 -9.79
C THR A 110 3.22 -12.06 -8.53
N ARG A 111 2.98 -11.11 -7.62
CA ARG A 111 3.78 -10.93 -6.41
C ARG A 111 3.39 -11.88 -5.29
N ARG A 112 4.38 -12.19 -4.46
CA ARG A 112 4.18 -12.87 -3.18
C ARG A 112 3.48 -11.94 -2.20
N ILE A 113 2.32 -12.36 -1.71
CA ILE A 113 1.58 -11.69 -0.63
C ILE A 113 1.57 -12.62 0.59
N VAL A 114 1.86 -12.07 1.76
CA VAL A 114 1.83 -12.77 3.06
C VAL A 114 0.91 -12.04 4.03
N VAL A 115 0.31 -12.79 4.96
CA VAL A 115 -0.52 -12.24 6.03
C VAL A 115 0.41 -11.59 7.07
N ALA A 116 0.30 -10.27 7.28
CA ALA A 116 1.18 -9.51 8.17
C ALA A 116 0.73 -9.59 9.64
N ASP A 117 -0.59 -9.62 9.86
CA ASP A 117 -1.21 -9.89 11.16
C ASP A 117 -2.42 -10.79 10.93
N GLU A 118 -2.65 -11.78 11.79
CA GLU A 118 -3.81 -12.68 11.70
C GLU A 118 -5.03 -12.09 12.43
N ARG A 119 -4.80 -11.11 13.32
CA ARG A 119 -5.85 -10.43 14.09
C ARG A 119 -6.50 -9.29 13.31
N GLN A 120 -5.80 -8.74 12.32
CA GLN A 120 -6.28 -7.68 11.43
C GLN A 120 -5.99 -8.07 9.98
N PRO A 121 -6.87 -7.79 8.99
CA PRO A 121 -6.68 -8.19 7.60
C PRO A 121 -5.63 -7.31 6.89
N ASN A 122 -4.41 -7.29 7.42
CA ASN A 122 -3.27 -6.57 6.86
C ASN A 122 -2.35 -7.57 6.15
N PHE A 123 -2.02 -7.28 4.90
CA PHE A 123 -1.21 -8.09 4.03
C PHE A 123 0.06 -7.33 3.69
N VAL A 124 1.15 -8.04 3.44
CA VAL A 124 2.40 -7.42 2.99
C VAL A 124 2.91 -8.10 1.73
N THR A 125 3.38 -7.28 0.80
CA THR A 125 4.21 -7.70 -0.31
C THR A 125 5.52 -6.93 -0.26
N VAL A 126 6.57 -7.48 -0.89
CA VAL A 126 7.90 -6.90 -0.87
C VAL A 126 8.48 -6.80 -2.28
N GLU A 127 9.21 -5.73 -2.52
CA GLU A 127 10.16 -5.60 -3.63
C GLU A 127 11.58 -5.73 -3.08
N ALA A 128 12.38 -6.65 -3.64
CA ALA A 128 13.79 -6.74 -3.28
C ALA A 128 14.54 -5.58 -3.94
N VAL A 129 15.29 -4.83 -3.15
CA VAL A 129 16.14 -3.75 -3.67
C VAL A 129 17.57 -4.29 -3.68
N ALA A 130 18.16 -4.37 -4.87
CA ALA A 130 19.55 -4.81 -5.02
C ALA A 130 20.45 -3.89 -4.19
N SER A 131 21.20 -4.46 -3.25
CA SER A 131 22.19 -3.71 -2.47
C SER A 131 23.46 -4.52 -2.31
N ASP A 132 24.54 -3.76 -2.08
CA ASP A 132 25.91 -4.03 -1.63
C ASP A 132 26.16 -5.13 -0.58
N GLY A 133 25.34 -6.18 -0.51
CA GLY A 133 25.46 -7.29 0.45
C GLY A 133 24.46 -7.22 1.60
N THR A 134 23.68 -6.13 1.73
CA THR A 134 22.64 -6.00 2.75
C THR A 134 21.28 -6.40 2.20
N GLN A 135 20.51 -7.25 2.90
CA GLN A 135 19.13 -7.52 2.50
C GLN A 135 18.23 -6.31 2.82
N ARG A 136 17.88 -5.53 1.80
CA ARG A 136 16.88 -4.46 1.88
C ARG A 136 15.67 -4.80 1.03
N VAL A 137 14.49 -4.63 1.60
CA VAL A 137 13.22 -4.82 0.88
C VAL A 137 12.31 -3.62 1.06
N TYR A 138 11.60 -3.23 0.01
CA TYR A 138 10.52 -2.27 0.10
C TYR A 138 9.23 -3.02 0.43
N ALA A 139 8.72 -2.84 1.65
CA ALA A 139 7.52 -3.51 2.13
C ALA A 139 6.30 -2.62 1.93
N VAL A 140 5.24 -3.19 1.35
CA VAL A 140 3.95 -2.52 1.13
C VAL A 140 2.88 -3.26 1.92
N PHE A 141 2.33 -2.59 2.92
CA PHE A 141 1.27 -3.07 3.78
C PHE A 141 -0.08 -2.57 3.29
N PHE A 142 -1.05 -3.47 3.13
CA PHE A 142 -2.35 -3.12 2.60
C PHE A 142 -3.46 -4.02 3.13
N GLU A 143 -4.69 -3.52 3.03
CA GLU A 143 -5.92 -4.27 3.33
C GLU A 143 -6.85 -4.27 2.12
N VAL A 144 -7.74 -5.26 2.04
CA VAL A 144 -8.77 -5.35 1.01
C VAL A 144 -10.15 -5.50 1.66
N SER A 145 -11.07 -4.61 1.31
CA SER A 145 -12.45 -4.61 1.81
C SER A 145 -13.46 -4.46 0.66
N LYS A 146 -14.72 -4.82 0.91
CA LYS A 146 -15.80 -4.52 -0.03
C LYS A 146 -16.10 -3.03 0.01
N ASP A 147 -16.37 -2.46 -1.15
CA ASP A 147 -17.05 -1.18 -1.20
C ASP A 147 -18.49 -1.34 -0.70
N ARG A 148 -18.89 -0.57 0.31
CA ARG A 148 -20.23 -0.67 0.92
C ARG A 148 -21.31 0.00 0.07
N ILE A 149 -20.92 0.85 -0.88
CA ILE A 149 -21.81 1.68 -1.70
C ILE A 149 -21.90 1.10 -3.11
N ARG A 150 -20.76 0.75 -3.73
CA ARG A 150 -20.73 0.25 -5.12
C ARG A 150 -20.68 -1.28 -5.17
N LYS A 151 -21.66 -1.88 -5.84
CA LYS A 151 -21.67 -3.32 -6.12
C LYS A 151 -20.46 -3.69 -6.99
N ARG A 152 -19.94 -4.91 -6.79
CA ARG A 152 -18.81 -5.48 -7.57
C ARG A 152 -17.51 -4.66 -7.50
N ARG A 153 -17.37 -3.79 -6.49
CA ARG A 153 -16.16 -3.01 -6.23
C ARG A 153 -15.52 -3.44 -4.91
N LEU A 154 -14.21 -3.62 -4.94
CA LEU A 154 -13.35 -3.77 -3.76
C LEU A 154 -12.52 -2.50 -3.58
N ILE A 155 -12.12 -2.24 -2.34
CA ILE A 155 -11.17 -1.19 -1.98
C ILE A 155 -9.92 -1.87 -1.46
N LEU A 156 -8.79 -1.65 -2.13
CA LEU A 156 -7.46 -2.01 -1.66
C LEU A 156 -6.80 -0.75 -1.09
N ARG A 157 -6.57 -0.70 0.22
CA ARG A 157 -5.96 0.46 0.87
C ARG A 157 -4.53 0.13 1.23
N VAL A 158 -3.58 0.83 0.62
CA VAL A 158 -2.17 0.82 1.03
C VAL A 158 -2.07 1.61 2.33
N GLN A 159 -1.89 0.87 3.42
CA GLN A 159 -1.84 1.39 4.78
C GLN A 159 -0.47 2.02 5.10
N SER A 160 0.61 1.42 4.61
CA SER A 160 1.97 1.95 4.76
C SER A 160 2.89 1.33 3.71
N ALA A 161 3.95 2.04 3.33
CA ALA A 161 4.98 1.49 2.48
C ALA A 161 6.34 2.11 2.82
N TYR A 162 7.36 1.28 3.06
CA TYR A 162 8.68 1.74 3.49
C TYR A 162 9.76 0.65 3.36
N MET A 163 11.01 1.09 3.36
CA MET A 163 12.18 0.21 3.34
C MET A 163 12.32 -0.53 4.69
N LEU A 164 12.61 -1.82 4.62
CA LEU A 164 13.01 -2.65 5.75
C LEU A 164 14.46 -3.07 5.57
N ASP A 165 15.31 -2.59 6.48
CA ASP A 165 16.67 -3.10 6.65
C ASP A 165 16.61 -4.50 7.31
N GLY A 166 17.32 -5.47 6.73
CA GLY A 166 17.30 -6.86 7.19
C GLY A 166 16.15 -7.72 6.65
N GLY A 167 15.36 -7.16 5.72
CA GLY A 167 14.29 -7.89 5.03
C GLY A 167 13.03 -8.10 5.87
N LEU A 168 12.19 -9.04 5.44
CA LEU A 168 11.04 -9.50 6.23
C LEU A 168 11.52 -10.21 7.48
N ASN A 169 10.86 -10.02 8.62
CA ASN A 169 11.19 -10.75 9.85
C ASN A 169 10.88 -12.26 9.72
N ARG A 170 11.39 -13.08 10.65
CA ARG A 170 11.20 -14.55 10.62
C ARG A 170 9.72 -14.94 10.50
N ARG A 171 8.85 -14.33 11.31
CA ARG A 171 7.40 -14.57 11.28
C ARG A 171 6.82 -14.29 9.89
N GLN A 172 7.17 -13.19 9.25
CA GLN A 172 6.68 -12.81 7.91
C GLN A 172 7.24 -13.70 6.80
N ARG A 173 8.47 -14.20 6.95
CA ARG A 173 9.06 -15.16 5.99
C ARG A 173 8.37 -16.52 6.03
N GLU A 174 8.00 -16.95 7.23
CA GLU A 174 7.30 -18.22 7.51
C GLU A 174 5.78 -18.11 7.39
N ALA A 175 5.22 -16.89 7.37
CA ALA A 175 3.79 -16.64 7.27
C ALA A 175 3.16 -17.23 6.01
N ARG A 176 1.88 -17.59 6.12
CA ARG A 176 1.12 -18.17 5.01
C ARG A 176 1.03 -17.19 3.85
N LYS A 177 1.23 -17.76 2.66
CA LYS A 177 1.15 -17.06 1.37
C LYS A 177 -0.28 -17.06 0.87
N VAL A 178 -0.68 -15.97 0.25
CA VAL A 178 -2.01 -15.80 -0.35
C VAL A 178 -1.82 -15.25 -1.76
N ALA A 179 -2.46 -15.85 -2.76
CA ALA A 179 -2.49 -15.28 -4.10
C ALA A 179 -3.46 -14.09 -4.15
N LEU A 180 -3.16 -13.05 -4.94
CA LEU A 180 -4.03 -11.87 -5.04
C LEU A 180 -5.48 -12.26 -5.38
N ARG A 181 -5.68 -13.15 -6.35
CA ARG A 181 -7.01 -13.64 -6.72
C ARG A 181 -7.78 -14.22 -5.55
N THR A 182 -7.12 -15.07 -4.76
CA THR A 182 -7.71 -15.70 -3.57
C THR A 182 -8.09 -14.63 -2.54
N LEU A 183 -7.24 -13.62 -2.36
CA LEU A 183 -7.50 -12.50 -1.47
C LEU A 183 -8.73 -11.70 -1.90
N LEU A 184 -8.74 -11.23 -3.15
CA LEU A 184 -9.85 -10.44 -3.69
C LEU A 184 -11.17 -11.23 -3.63
N ARG A 185 -11.16 -12.52 -3.98
CA ARG A 185 -12.35 -13.37 -3.94
C ARG A 185 -12.88 -13.56 -2.51
N ALA A 186 -12.00 -13.83 -1.55
CA ALA A 186 -12.39 -13.94 -0.15
C ALA A 186 -12.99 -12.62 0.36
N SER A 187 -12.38 -11.48 0.04
CA SER A 187 -12.90 -10.15 0.39
C SER A 187 -14.25 -9.88 -0.26
N LEU A 188 -14.46 -10.25 -1.53
CA LEU A 188 -15.73 -10.10 -2.25
C LEU A 188 -16.85 -10.97 -1.69
N GLU A 189 -16.52 -12.16 -1.19
CA GLU A 189 -17.48 -13.07 -0.54
C GLU A 189 -17.71 -12.69 0.93
N GLY A 190 -16.85 -11.85 1.52
CA GLY A 190 -16.91 -11.48 2.94
C GLY A 190 -16.35 -12.55 3.87
N ARG A 191 -15.54 -13.47 3.33
CA ARG A 191 -14.85 -14.49 4.11
C ARG A 191 -13.56 -13.91 4.67
N LYS A 192 -13.23 -14.28 5.91
CA LYS A 192 -11.90 -14.02 6.45
C LYS A 192 -10.89 -14.96 5.80
N ILE A 193 -9.73 -14.42 5.42
CA ILE A 193 -8.58 -15.24 5.08
C ILE A 193 -7.97 -15.69 6.39
N ARG A 194 -8.31 -16.92 6.79
CA ARG A 194 -7.62 -17.60 7.88
C ARG A 194 -6.31 -18.13 7.32
N ALA A 195 -5.21 -17.77 7.95
CA ALA A 195 -3.94 -18.43 7.70
C ALA A 195 -4.01 -19.87 8.21
#